data_AF-A0A258NUZ6-F1
#
_entry.id   AF-A0A258NUZ6-F1
#
_cell.length_a   1.000
_cell.length_b   1.000
_cell.length_c   1.000
_cell.angle_alpha   90.00
_cell.angle_beta   90.00
_cell.angle_gamma   90.00
#
_symmetry.space_group_name_H-M   'P 1'
#
loop_
_entity.id
_entity.type
_entity.pdbx_description
1 polymer ?
#
loop_
_entity_poly.entity_id
_entity_poly.type
_entity_poly.pdbx_seq_one_letter_code
_entity_poly.pdbx_strand_id
1 'polypeptide(L)'
;MSFFDKLLSSMGGGHHGNRGGHGGNKHGYQGEPYGYPAQPTPPANTGISCPACSATNLPNARFCAQCGKSMTPASCDACKSPLVAGAKFCANCGKSQV
;
A
#
# COMPACT_ATOMS: atom_id res chain seq x y z
N MET A 1 -43.71 23.92 -7.17
CA MET A 1 -44.40 23.11 -6.14
C MET A 1 -44.80 21.80 -6.77
N SER A 2 -44.11 20.67 -6.49
CA SER A 2 -44.49 19.31 -6.96
C SER A 2 -43.43 18.21 -6.73
N PHE A 3 -42.26 18.51 -6.15
CA PHE A 3 -41.28 17.44 -5.87
C PHE A 3 -41.54 16.72 -4.54
N PHE A 4 -41.98 17.46 -3.51
CA PHE A 4 -42.22 16.90 -2.17
C PHE A 4 -43.56 16.13 -2.06
N ASP A 5 -44.59 16.53 -2.80
CA ASP A 5 -45.88 15.82 -2.86
C ASP A 5 -45.75 14.38 -3.39
N LYS A 6 -44.77 14.13 -4.26
CA LYS A 6 -44.53 12.82 -4.88
C LYS A 6 -43.81 11.83 -3.96
N LEU A 7 -43.23 12.30 -2.85
CA LEU A 7 -42.56 11.47 -1.85
C LEU A 7 -43.56 10.97 -0.79
N LEU A 8 -44.53 11.79 -0.38
CA LEU A 8 -45.50 11.43 0.65
C LEU A 8 -46.63 10.52 0.11
N SER A 9 -46.97 10.62 -1.18
CA SER A 9 -47.90 9.68 -1.83
C SER A 9 -47.36 8.25 -1.96
N SER A 10 -46.06 8.02 -1.73
CA SER A 10 -45.48 6.67 -1.70
C SER A 10 -45.51 6.02 -0.31
N MET A 11 -46.12 6.67 0.70
CA MET A 11 -46.31 6.12 2.05
C MET A 11 -47.79 5.87 2.37
N GLY A 12 -48.56 5.43 1.36
CA GLY A 12 -50.00 5.22 1.47
C GLY A 12 -50.44 3.79 1.13
N GLY A 13 -50.43 2.91 2.12
CA GLY A 13 -51.43 1.84 2.23
C GLY A 13 -51.04 0.45 1.72
N GLY A 14 -51.21 -0.56 2.59
CA GLY A 14 -51.39 -1.94 2.14
C GLY A 14 -50.75 -3.03 3.02
N HIS A 15 -51.06 -3.08 4.33
CA HIS A 15 -50.88 -4.30 5.10
C HIS A 15 -52.06 -5.25 4.83
N HIS A 16 -51.87 -6.25 3.96
CA HIS A 16 -52.74 -7.43 3.93
C HIS A 16 -51.92 -8.70 3.72
N GLY A 17 -52.22 -9.69 4.55
CA GLY A 17 -51.35 -10.81 4.84
C GLY A 17 -51.33 -11.91 3.80
N ASN A 18 -50.19 -12.59 3.75
CA ASN A 18 -50.14 -13.99 3.39
C ASN A 18 -49.30 -14.71 4.44
N ARG A 19 -49.98 -15.46 5.31
CA ARG A 19 -49.37 -16.42 6.23
C ARG A 19 -49.03 -17.66 5.39
N GLY A 20 -48.04 -17.51 4.52
CA GLY A 20 -47.53 -18.55 3.62
C GLY A 20 -46.20 -19.05 4.17
N GLY A 21 -46.18 -20.31 4.59
CA GLY A 21 -45.01 -20.94 5.21
C GLY A 21 -43.80 -20.89 4.28
N HIS A 22 -42.80 -20.10 4.65
CA HIS A 22 -41.45 -20.27 4.14
C HIS A 22 -40.76 -21.29 5.04
N GLY A 23 -40.85 -22.56 4.62
CA GLY A 23 -40.01 -23.62 5.12
C GLY A 23 -38.57 -23.14 5.17
N GLY A 24 -37.91 -23.42 6.29
CA GLY A 24 -36.57 -22.95 6.59
C GLY A 24 -35.60 -23.33 5.50
N ASN A 25 -35.39 -22.40 4.56
CA ASN A 25 -34.18 -22.35 3.79
C ASN A 25 -33.13 -21.84 4.78
N LYS A 26 -32.57 -22.78 5.54
CA LYS A 26 -31.30 -22.58 6.18
C LYS A 26 -30.38 -22.25 5.02
N HIS A 27 -30.11 -20.96 4.83
CA HIS A 27 -29.03 -20.46 4.01
C HIS A 27 -27.75 -21.03 4.60
N GLY A 28 -27.49 -22.30 4.32
CA GLY A 28 -26.19 -22.89 4.40
C GLY A 28 -25.40 -22.16 3.32
N TYR A 29 -24.72 -21.09 3.72
CA TYR A 29 -23.45 -20.77 3.11
C TYR A 29 -22.56 -22.00 3.30
N GLN A 30 -22.75 -23.02 2.47
CA GLN A 30 -21.63 -23.82 2.00
C GLN A 30 -20.96 -22.96 0.92
N GLY A 31 -20.46 -21.80 1.35
CA GLY A 31 -19.51 -21.04 0.57
C GLY A 31 -18.28 -21.91 0.49
N GLU A 32 -18.00 -22.41 -0.71
CA GLU A 32 -16.77 -23.07 -1.09
C GLU A 32 -15.59 -22.46 -0.32
N PRO A 33 -14.83 -23.24 0.46
CA PRO A 33 -13.60 -22.77 1.05
C PRO A 33 -12.55 -22.75 -0.06
N TYR A 34 -12.74 -21.93 -1.10
CA TYR A 34 -11.61 -21.43 -1.85
C TYR A 34 -10.85 -20.50 -0.89
N GLY A 35 -10.10 -21.14 0.01
CA GLY A 35 -8.97 -20.52 0.65
C GLY A 35 -8.14 -19.97 -0.50
N TYR A 36 -8.11 -18.64 -0.61
CA TYR A 36 -7.05 -18.00 -1.34
C TYR A 36 -5.75 -18.67 -0.89
N PRO A 37 -4.95 -19.25 -1.80
CA PRO A 37 -3.65 -19.75 -1.40
C PRO A 37 -2.95 -18.61 -0.67
N ALA A 38 -2.41 -18.90 0.52
CA ALA A 38 -1.67 -17.94 1.31
C ALA A 38 -0.72 -17.22 0.35
N GLN A 39 -1.03 -15.95 0.09
CA GLN A 39 -0.26 -15.16 -0.85
C GLN A 39 1.18 -15.24 -0.36
N PRO A 40 2.16 -15.68 -1.18
CA PRO A 40 3.53 -15.77 -0.75
C PRO A 40 3.89 -14.41 -0.17
N THR A 41 4.19 -14.39 1.13
CA THR A 41 4.59 -13.16 1.81
C THR A 41 5.78 -12.64 1.02
N PRO A 42 5.71 -11.41 0.47
CA PRO A 42 6.86 -10.86 -0.24
C PRO A 42 8.07 -10.95 0.70
N PRO A 43 9.23 -11.40 0.19
CA PRO A 43 10.38 -11.71 1.03
C PRO A 43 10.66 -10.57 1.99
N ALA A 44 10.63 -10.89 3.28
CA ALA A 44 10.83 -9.94 4.34
C ALA A 44 12.22 -9.30 4.22
N ASN A 45 12.22 -7.97 4.10
CA ASN A 45 13.27 -7.08 4.61
C ASN A 45 14.70 -7.32 4.12
N THR A 46 14.94 -7.28 2.80
CA THR A 46 16.23 -6.77 2.29
C THR A 46 16.18 -5.26 2.04
N GLY A 47 15.40 -4.55 2.87
CA GLY A 47 15.29 -3.10 2.78
C GLY A 47 16.53 -2.40 3.33
N ILE A 48 16.92 -1.30 2.69
CA ILE A 48 18.01 -0.44 3.14
C ILE A 48 17.46 0.68 4.03
N SER A 49 18.14 0.95 5.14
CA SER A 49 17.74 2.03 6.05
C SER A 49 18.17 3.39 5.49
N CYS A 50 17.25 4.36 5.54
CA CYS A 50 17.56 5.73 5.15
C CYS A 50 18.55 6.34 6.17
N PRO A 51 19.71 6.89 5.74
CA PRO A 51 20.66 7.49 6.66
C PRO A 51 20.17 8.82 7.26
N ALA A 52 19.09 9.40 6.73
CA ALA A 52 18.55 10.68 7.19
C ALA A 52 17.38 10.54 8.18
N CYS A 53 16.55 9.49 8.05
CA CYS A 53 15.35 9.31 8.89
C CYS A 53 15.17 7.88 9.43
N SER A 54 16.10 6.98 9.14
CA SER A 54 16.10 5.57 9.56
C SER A 54 14.94 4.72 9.03
N ALA A 55 14.09 5.25 8.15
CA ALA A 55 13.03 4.47 7.49
C ALA A 55 13.60 3.37 6.59
N THR A 56 12.97 2.20 6.58
CA THR A 56 13.30 1.10 5.68
C THR A 56 12.77 1.39 4.27
N ASN A 57 13.63 1.30 3.26
CA ASN A 57 13.29 1.52 1.85
C ASN A 57 13.65 0.29 1.01
N LEU A 58 13.07 0.19 -0.19
CA LEU A 58 13.47 -0.84 -1.16
C LEU A 58 14.98 -0.75 -1.44
N PRO A 59 15.69 -1.88 -1.62
CA PRO A 59 17.14 -1.89 -1.87
C PRO A 59 17.55 -1.12 -3.13
N ASN A 60 16.64 -0.92 -4.08
CA ASN A 60 16.83 -0.12 -5.31
C ASN A 60 16.08 1.22 -5.30
N ALA A 61 15.55 1.66 -4.15
CA ALA A 61 14.90 2.96 -4.05
C ALA A 61 15.88 4.08 -4.41
N ARG A 62 15.47 5.02 -5.27
CA ARG A 62 16.28 6.21 -5.62
C ARG A 62 16.13 7.33 -4.59
N PHE A 63 14.96 7.41 -3.95
CA PHE A 63 14.62 8.37 -2.93
C PHE A 63 13.93 7.65 -1.76
N CYS A 64 14.05 8.20 -0.56
CA CYS A 64 13.35 7.68 0.60
C CYS A 64 11.85 7.94 0.48
N ALA A 65 11.03 6.89 0.68
CA ALA A 65 9.57 6.99 0.64
C ALA A 65 8.96 7.75 1.83
N GLN A 66 9.75 8.08 2.84
CA GLN A 66 9.29 8.82 4.03
C GLN A 66 9.79 10.26 4.07
N CYS A 67 11.06 10.52 3.74
CA CYS A 67 11.63 11.87 3.81
C CYS A 67 12.09 12.46 2.46
N GLY A 68 12.02 11.70 1.36
CA GLY A 68 12.41 12.16 0.03
C GLY A 68 13.92 12.28 -0.21
N LYS A 69 14.78 12.00 0.78
CA LYS A 69 16.24 12.08 0.62
C LYS A 69 16.74 11.05 -0.40
N SER A 70 17.70 11.44 -1.23
CA SER A 70 18.31 10.53 -2.21
C SER A 70 19.01 9.36 -1.51
N MET A 71 18.76 8.16 -2.04
CA MET A 71 19.33 6.88 -1.60
C MET A 71 20.40 6.39 -2.60
N THR A 72 20.57 7.07 -3.75
CA THR A 72 21.57 6.68 -4.74
C THR A 72 22.98 7.02 -4.27
N PRO A 73 23.97 6.14 -4.50
CA PRO A 73 25.36 6.43 -4.16
C PRO A 73 25.84 7.68 -4.89
N ALA A 74 26.50 8.57 -4.14
CA ALA A 74 27.11 9.76 -4.72
C ALA A 74 28.21 9.36 -5.72
N SER A 75 28.54 10.26 -6.66
CA SER A 75 29.67 10.07 -7.58
C SER A 75 30.81 10.99 -7.18
N CYS A 76 32.04 10.53 -7.36
CA CYS A 76 33.23 11.33 -7.04
C CYS A 76 33.27 12.59 -7.91
N ASP A 77 33.55 13.75 -7.30
CA ASP A 77 33.60 15.02 -8.03
C ASP A 77 34.70 15.07 -9.09
N ALA A 78 35.83 14.40 -8.84
CA ALA A 78 36.97 14.40 -9.76
C ALA A 78 36.90 13.31 -10.84
N CYS A 79 36.63 12.06 -10.47
CA CYS A 79 36.72 10.93 -11.39
C CYS A 79 35.38 10.27 -11.73
N LYS A 80 34.26 10.74 -11.15
CA LYS A 80 32.90 10.24 -11.35
C LYS A 80 32.66 8.77 -10.96
N SER A 81 33.64 8.11 -10.35
CA SER A 81 33.48 6.77 -9.77
C SER A 81 32.40 6.79 -8.67
N PRO A 82 31.59 5.72 -8.53
CA PRO A 82 30.63 5.62 -7.44
C PRO A 82 31.33 5.66 -6.08
N LEU A 83 30.74 6.40 -5.14
CA LEU A 83 31.17 6.53 -3.77
C LEU A 83 30.28 5.68 -2.87
N VAL A 84 30.91 5.05 -1.88
CA VAL A 84 30.18 4.39 -0.79
C VAL A 84 29.47 5.47 0.04
N ALA A 85 28.27 5.17 0.53
CA ALA A 85 27.52 6.08 1.39
C ALA A 85 28.37 6.49 2.61
N GLY A 86 28.52 7.81 2.82
CA GLY A 86 29.31 8.37 3.92
C GLY A 86 30.83 8.37 3.71
N ALA A 87 31.34 7.97 2.54
CA ALA A 87 32.78 7.99 2.25
C ALA A 87 33.35 9.43 2.26
N LYS A 88 34.36 9.66 3.10
CA LYS A 88 35.11 10.94 3.17
C LYS A 88 36.15 11.09 2.06
N PHE A 89 36.55 9.98 1.43
CA PHE A 89 37.56 9.94 0.37
C PHE A 89 37.12 8.97 -0.73
N CYS A 90 37.52 9.25 -1.97
CA CYS A 90 37.27 8.34 -3.08
C CYS A 90 38.25 7.16 -3.05
N ALA A 91 37.75 5.92 -3.03
CA ALA A 91 38.58 4.72 -3.07
C ALA A 91 39.31 4.50 -4.41
N ASN A 92 38.89 5.19 -5.48
CA ASN A 92 39.48 5.05 -6.81
C ASN A 92 40.60 6.09 -7.04
N CYS A 93 40.38 7.36 -6.65
CA CYS A 93 41.34 8.44 -6.93
C CYS A 93 41.90 9.17 -5.70
N GLY A 94 41.51 8.78 -4.48
CA GLY A 94 42.02 9.33 -3.22
C GLY A 94 41.54 10.75 -2.84
N LYS A 95 40.78 11.43 -3.70
CA LYS A 95 40.32 12.81 -3.43
C LYS A 95 39.29 12.85 -2.29
N SER A 96 39.38 13.85 -1.42
CA SER A 96 38.39 14.10 -0.36
C SER A 96 37.03 14.47 -0.95
N GLN A 97 35.97 13.96 -0.32
CA GLN A 97 34.56 14.19 -0.64
C GLN A 97 33.90 14.83 0.59
N VAL A 98 33.12 15.89 0.39
CA VAL A 98 32.52 16.71 1.47
C VAL A 98 31.03 16.47 1.61
#